data_AF-A0A660QNY5-F1
#
_entry.id   AF-A0A660QNY5-F1
#
_cell.length_a   1.000
_cell.length_b   1.000
_cell.length_c   1.000
_cell.angle_alpha   90.00
_cell.angle_beta   90.00
_cell.angle_gamma   90.00
#
_symmetry.space_group_name_H-M   'P 1'
#
loop_
_entity.id
_entity.type
_entity.pdbx_description
1 polymer ?
#
loop_
_entity_poly.entity_id
_entity_poly.type
_entity_poly.pdbx_seq_one_letter_code
_entity_poly.pdbx_strand_id
1 'polypeptide(L)'
;WIYYTDYLFLKRYTSPDSKYYQRLLKKIEVWVKRLIEMKIKKIFERTGIYEARPVDIEELIKSAGKFLHPNLTGEAILTIGTALHEVISEYDGVVLIGPFGCMPSRIAEAITKRGIETIRKGAKGKVKKVVEDVGDIPITFLESDGNPFTPIMETRIEAFMVQVKRVRRYLNSLN
;
A
#
# COMPACT_ATOMS: atom_id res chain seq x y z
N TRP A 1 8.85 -3.60 4.10
CA TRP A 1 10.27 -3.64 3.69
C TRP A 1 10.90 -5.04 3.78
N ILE A 2 10.89 -5.71 4.94
CA ILE A 2 11.58 -7.02 5.10
C ILE A 2 11.09 -8.08 4.08
N TYR A 3 9.78 -8.26 3.92
CA TYR A 3 9.26 -9.18 2.89
C TYR A 3 9.60 -8.78 1.47
N TYR A 4 9.80 -7.49 1.22
CA TYR A 4 10.16 -6.99 -0.10
C TYR A 4 11.58 -7.38 -0.47
N THR A 5 12.54 -7.20 0.44
CA THR A 5 13.93 -7.58 0.19
C THR A 5 14.06 -9.10 0.01
N ASP A 6 13.33 -9.87 0.82
CA ASP A 6 13.25 -11.33 0.66
C ASP A 6 12.59 -11.71 -0.69
N TYR A 7 11.53 -11.01 -1.11
CA TYR A 7 10.91 -11.19 -2.44
C TYR A 7 11.88 -10.90 -3.58
N LEU A 8 12.61 -9.78 -3.52
CA LEU A 8 13.58 -9.40 -4.55
C LEU A 8 14.70 -10.44 -4.69
N PHE A 9 15.20 -10.96 -3.56
CA PHE A 9 16.18 -12.05 -3.57
C PHE A 9 15.59 -13.31 -4.21
N LEU A 10 14.39 -13.74 -3.78
CA LEU A 10 13.76 -14.95 -4.26
C LEU A 10 13.39 -14.90 -5.75
N LYS A 11 13.06 -13.72 -6.28
CA LYS A 11 12.75 -13.49 -7.71
C LYS A 11 13.97 -13.09 -8.54
N ARG A 12 15.18 -13.05 -7.96
CA ARG A 12 16.48 -12.75 -8.62
C ARG A 12 16.61 -11.31 -9.14
N TYR A 13 15.85 -10.36 -8.60
CA TYR A 13 15.98 -8.94 -8.97
C TYR A 13 17.24 -8.29 -8.38
N THR A 14 17.65 -8.68 -7.17
CA THR A 14 18.87 -8.15 -6.50
C THR A 14 20.03 -9.15 -6.52
N SER A 15 19.76 -10.43 -6.72
CA SER A 15 20.80 -11.49 -6.75
C SER A 15 20.59 -12.42 -7.94
N PRO A 16 20.92 -11.95 -9.16
CA PRO A 16 20.78 -12.74 -10.38
C PRO A 16 21.52 -14.07 -10.27
N ASP A 17 22.72 -14.10 -9.70
CA ASP A 17 23.57 -15.29 -9.65
C ASP A 17 23.31 -16.21 -8.45
N SER A 18 22.20 -16.00 -7.73
CA SER A 18 21.85 -16.81 -6.56
C SER A 18 21.64 -18.29 -6.92
N LYS A 19 22.37 -19.17 -6.22
CA LYS A 19 22.28 -20.63 -6.41
C LYS A 19 20.98 -21.17 -5.81
N TYR A 20 20.52 -22.33 -6.29
CA TYR A 20 19.27 -22.96 -5.82
C TYR A 20 19.24 -23.16 -4.29
N TYR A 21 20.34 -23.65 -3.70
CA TYR A 21 20.44 -23.87 -2.25
C TYR A 21 20.27 -22.59 -1.43
N GLN A 22 20.83 -21.46 -1.88
CA GLN A 22 20.68 -20.17 -1.21
C GLN A 22 19.21 -19.71 -1.20
N ARG A 23 18.47 -19.98 -2.28
CA ARG A 23 17.03 -19.68 -2.35
C ARG A 23 16.21 -20.59 -1.45
N LEU A 24 16.59 -21.85 -1.29
CA LEU A 24 15.95 -22.76 -0.35
C LEU A 24 16.16 -22.30 1.09
N LEU A 25 17.39 -21.98 1.47
CA LEU A 25 17.70 -21.40 2.79
C LEU A 25 16.92 -20.12 3.03
N LYS A 26 16.86 -19.21 2.05
CA LYS A 26 16.08 -17.99 2.15
C LYS A 26 14.59 -18.25 2.35
N LYS A 27 14.01 -19.26 1.69
CA LYS A 27 12.60 -19.64 1.93
C LYS A 27 12.35 -20.10 3.36
N ILE A 28 13.26 -20.88 3.93
CA ILE A 28 13.20 -21.30 5.33
C ILE A 28 13.30 -20.08 6.25
N GLU A 29 14.25 -19.17 5.98
CA GLU A 29 14.41 -17.91 6.70
C GLU A 29 13.13 -17.07 6.69
N VAL A 30 12.50 -16.89 5.52
CA VAL A 30 11.22 -16.19 5.37
C VAL A 30 10.11 -16.85 6.17
N TRP A 31 10.06 -18.18 6.18
CA TRP A 31 9.06 -18.92 6.94
C TRP A 31 9.22 -18.69 8.45
N VAL A 32 10.45 -18.76 8.98
CA VAL A 32 10.73 -18.46 10.40
C VAL A 32 10.36 -17.01 10.73
N LYS A 33 10.74 -16.05 9.89
CA LYS A 33 10.38 -14.63 10.04
C LYS A 33 8.86 -14.45 10.12
N ARG A 34 8.08 -15.10 9.25
CA ARG A 34 6.60 -15.05 9.26
C ARG A 34 6.01 -15.56 10.56
N LEU A 35 6.54 -16.66 11.10
CA LEU A 35 6.06 -17.21 12.37
C LEU A 35 6.31 -16.24 13.53
N ILE A 36 7.52 -15.67 13.60
CA ILE A 36 7.88 -14.70 14.64
C ILE A 36 7.03 -13.43 14.51
N GLU A 37 6.90 -12.88 13.31
CA GLU A 37 6.10 -11.69 13.06
C GLU A 37 4.63 -11.89 13.45
N MET A 38 4.02 -13.01 13.06
CA MET A 38 2.61 -13.27 13.43
C MET A 38 2.42 -13.43 14.93
N LYS A 39 3.41 -14.00 15.65
CA LYS A 39 3.37 -14.02 17.12
C LYS A 39 3.38 -12.61 17.70
N ILE A 40 4.27 -11.75 17.21
CA ILE A 40 4.37 -10.34 17.65
C ILE A 40 3.07 -9.60 17.35
N LYS A 41 2.54 -9.70 16.12
CA LYS A 41 1.28 -9.06 15.71
C LYS A 41 0.10 -9.48 16.58
N LYS A 42 -0.02 -10.77 16.92
CA LYS A 42 -1.06 -11.27 17.83
C LYS A 42 -0.93 -10.75 19.26
N ILE A 43 0.27 -10.40 19.72
CA ILE A 43 0.46 -9.74 21.02
C ILE A 43 -0.09 -8.32 20.94
N PHE A 44 0.22 -7.57 19.88
CA PHE A 44 -0.31 -6.22 19.67
C PHE A 44 -1.81 -6.19 19.46
N GLU A 45 -2.39 -7.20 18.82
CA GLU A 45 -3.84 -7.32 18.61
C GLU A 45 -4.65 -7.29 19.91
N ARG A 46 -4.07 -7.81 21.01
CA ARG A 46 -4.71 -7.77 22.34
C ARG A 46 -4.88 -6.35 22.89
N THR A 47 -4.17 -5.36 22.35
CA THR A 47 -4.32 -3.95 22.75
C THR A 47 -5.56 -3.30 22.15
N GLY A 48 -6.17 -3.91 21.12
CA GLY A 48 -7.27 -3.31 20.36
C GLY A 48 -6.86 -2.19 19.40
N ILE A 49 -5.56 -1.86 19.31
CA ILE A 49 -5.03 -0.78 18.46
C ILE A 49 -4.51 -1.33 17.11
N TYR A 50 -4.33 -2.64 17.00
CA TYR A 50 -3.74 -3.29 15.83
C TYR A 50 -4.54 -4.51 15.42
N GLU A 51 -4.65 -4.76 14.11
CA GLU A 51 -5.26 -5.99 13.57
C GLU A 51 -4.16 -6.92 13.04
N ALA A 52 -4.08 -8.14 13.56
CA ALA A 52 -3.00 -9.07 13.21
C ALA A 52 -3.24 -9.71 11.84
N ARG A 53 -2.70 -9.09 10.79
CA ARG A 53 -2.76 -9.60 9.41
C ARG A 53 -1.40 -9.99 8.82
N PRO A 54 -1.31 -11.06 8.01
CA PRO A 54 -0.12 -11.34 7.23
C PRO A 54 0.05 -10.29 6.12
N VAL A 55 1.30 -9.97 5.76
CA VAL A 55 1.60 -9.09 4.62
C VAL A 55 1.78 -9.95 3.37
N ASP A 56 0.91 -9.78 2.38
CA ASP A 56 1.06 -10.42 1.07
C ASP A 56 1.86 -9.53 0.12
N ILE A 57 3.18 -9.71 0.15
CA ILE A 57 4.09 -8.95 -0.71
C ILE A 57 3.91 -9.29 -2.20
N GLU A 58 3.50 -10.51 -2.53
CA GLU A 58 3.35 -10.90 -3.93
C GLU A 58 2.14 -10.22 -4.55
N GLU A 59 1.03 -10.15 -3.83
CA GLU A 59 -0.15 -9.42 -4.28
C GLU A 59 0.09 -7.91 -4.35
N LEU A 60 0.80 -7.31 -3.39
CA LEU A 60 1.16 -5.89 -3.43
C LEU A 60 1.96 -5.55 -4.70
N ILE A 61 3.02 -6.32 -4.99
CA ILE A 61 3.85 -6.11 -6.17
C ILE A 61 3.08 -6.39 -7.45
N LYS A 62 2.20 -7.39 -7.46
CA LYS A 62 1.33 -7.69 -8.61
C LYS A 62 0.35 -6.55 -8.92
N SER A 63 -0.22 -5.93 -7.89
CA SER A 63 -1.11 -4.77 -8.02
C SER A 63 -0.39 -3.56 -8.64
N ALA A 64 0.87 -3.30 -8.24
CA ALA A 64 1.69 -2.25 -8.84
C ALA A 64 2.29 -2.62 -10.20
N GLY A 65 2.52 -3.92 -10.46
CA GLY A 65 3.27 -4.44 -11.60
C GLY A 65 2.70 -4.07 -12.98
N LYS A 66 1.42 -3.70 -13.05
CA LYS A 66 0.78 -3.18 -14.26
C LYS A 66 1.25 -1.77 -14.65
N PHE A 67 1.78 -1.02 -13.69
CA PHE A 67 2.15 0.38 -13.85
C PHE A 67 3.65 0.63 -13.64
N LEU A 68 4.30 -0.16 -12.78
CA LEU A 68 5.72 -0.08 -12.51
C LEU A 68 6.34 -1.47 -12.52
N HIS A 69 7.29 -1.69 -13.43
CA HIS A 69 7.92 -3.00 -13.56
C HIS A 69 8.75 -3.32 -12.30
N PRO A 70 8.67 -4.54 -11.73
CA PRO A 70 9.39 -4.92 -10.50
C PRO A 70 10.92 -4.82 -10.57
N ASN A 71 11.50 -4.73 -11.77
CA ASN A 71 12.93 -4.45 -11.95
C ASN A 71 13.33 -3.05 -11.46
N LEU A 72 12.41 -2.08 -11.47
CA LEU A 72 12.65 -0.79 -10.83
C LEU A 72 12.50 -0.98 -9.33
N THR A 73 13.56 -1.49 -8.70
CA THR A 73 13.59 -1.78 -7.27
C THR A 73 13.54 -0.49 -6.47
N GLY A 74 12.92 -0.54 -5.29
CA GLY A 74 12.85 0.57 -4.36
C GLY A 74 11.49 0.68 -3.70
N GLU A 75 11.22 1.83 -3.09
CA GLU A 75 10.02 2.05 -2.29
C GLU A 75 8.80 2.34 -3.15
N ALA A 76 8.98 2.93 -4.35
CA ALA A 76 7.88 3.37 -5.20
C ALA A 76 6.88 2.24 -5.51
N ILE A 77 7.38 1.04 -5.88
CA ILE A 77 6.52 -0.09 -6.21
C ILE A 77 5.73 -0.60 -4.99
N LEU A 78 6.29 -0.50 -3.79
CA LEU A 78 5.60 -0.84 -2.55
C LEU A 78 4.49 0.16 -2.27
N THR A 79 4.80 1.45 -2.33
CA THR A 79 3.84 2.51 -2.07
C THR A 79 2.65 2.45 -3.03
N ILE A 80 2.91 2.24 -4.34
CA ILE A 80 1.86 2.04 -5.34
C ILE A 80 1.07 0.76 -5.05
N GLY A 81 1.76 -0.35 -4.76
CA GLY A 81 1.13 -1.64 -4.53
C GLY A 81 0.18 -1.61 -3.34
N THR A 82 0.63 -1.05 -2.22
CA THR A 82 -0.16 -0.84 -1.00
C THR A 82 -1.38 0.04 -1.29
N ALA A 83 -1.17 1.20 -1.91
CA ALA A 83 -2.26 2.12 -2.20
C ALA A 83 -3.32 1.50 -3.12
N LEU A 84 -2.93 0.69 -4.11
CA LEU A 84 -3.86 0.09 -5.07
C LEU A 84 -4.51 -1.22 -4.58
N HIS A 85 -3.84 -1.97 -3.71
CA HIS A 85 -4.34 -3.25 -3.18
C HIS A 85 -5.28 -3.04 -1.99
N GLU A 86 -4.90 -2.16 -1.06
CA GLU A 86 -5.54 -2.07 0.26
C GLU A 86 -6.62 -0.98 0.36
N VAL A 87 -6.70 -0.08 -0.63
CA VAL A 87 -7.73 0.98 -0.63
C VAL A 87 -9.13 0.39 -0.87
N ILE A 88 -10.08 0.80 -0.02
CA ILE A 88 -11.48 0.35 0.07
C ILE A 88 -11.66 -1.12 0.49
N SER A 89 -10.69 -2.00 0.22
CA SER A 89 -10.69 -3.38 0.71
C SER A 89 -10.44 -3.43 2.22
N GLU A 90 -9.40 -2.73 2.67
CA GLU A 90 -8.91 -2.77 4.05
C GLU A 90 -8.97 -1.41 4.74
N TYR A 91 -8.73 -0.33 3.98
CA TYR A 91 -8.76 1.04 4.50
C TYR A 91 -9.74 1.91 3.71
N ASP A 92 -10.44 2.83 4.39
CA ASP A 92 -11.41 3.72 3.72
C ASP A 92 -10.74 4.82 2.88
N GLY A 93 -9.43 5.00 3.00
CA GLY A 93 -8.65 5.96 2.24
C GLY A 93 -7.15 5.83 2.50
N VAL A 94 -6.34 6.40 1.62
CA VAL A 94 -4.88 6.30 1.68
C VAL A 94 -4.23 7.68 1.64
N VAL A 95 -3.24 7.90 2.51
CA VAL A 95 -2.40 9.09 2.52
C VAL A 95 -0.99 8.67 2.14
N LEU A 96 -0.46 9.20 1.04
CA LEU A 96 0.94 9.04 0.67
C LEU A 96 1.72 10.22 1.23
N ILE A 97 2.62 9.95 2.16
CA ILE A 97 3.47 10.95 2.79
C ILE A 97 4.90 10.71 2.36
N GLY A 98 5.56 11.73 1.82
CA GLY A 98 6.96 11.68 1.44
C GLY A 98 7.72 12.95 1.80
N PRO A 99 9.06 12.88 1.99
CA PRO A 99 9.84 14.09 2.15
C PRO A 99 9.85 14.91 0.86
N PHE A 100 9.99 16.22 0.98
CA PHE A 100 10.10 17.11 -0.18
C PHE A 100 11.23 16.67 -1.12
N GLY A 101 10.94 16.58 -2.42
CA GLY A 101 11.92 16.18 -3.43
C GLY A 101 12.27 14.69 -3.43
N CYS A 102 11.55 13.85 -2.68
CA CYS A 102 11.75 12.40 -2.69
C CYS A 102 11.29 11.79 -4.02
N MET A 103 12.25 11.46 -4.89
CA MET A 103 11.98 10.87 -6.22
C MET A 103 11.06 9.64 -6.16
N PRO A 104 11.28 8.61 -5.30
CA PRO A 104 10.36 7.48 -5.19
C PRO A 104 8.93 7.89 -4.84
N SER A 105 8.75 8.87 -3.97
CA SER A 105 7.42 9.37 -3.57
C SER A 105 6.72 10.08 -4.73
N ARG A 106 7.46 10.85 -5.54
CA ARG A 106 6.95 11.50 -6.76
C ARG A 106 6.50 10.49 -7.82
N ILE A 107 7.30 9.44 -8.03
CA ILE A 107 6.97 8.34 -8.94
C ILE A 107 5.70 7.63 -8.44
N ALA A 108 5.65 7.31 -7.14
CA ALA A 108 4.49 6.67 -6.54
C ALA A 108 3.24 7.53 -6.68
N GLU A 109 3.33 8.84 -6.47
CA GLU A 109 2.21 9.77 -6.64
C GLU A 109 1.67 9.76 -8.08
N ALA A 110 2.55 9.98 -9.06
CA ALA A 110 2.15 10.06 -10.46
C ALA A 110 1.50 8.75 -10.94
N ILE A 111 2.10 7.61 -10.57
CA ILE A 111 1.61 6.30 -10.98
C ILE A 111 0.31 5.94 -10.24
N THR A 112 0.22 6.20 -8.94
CA THR A 112 -0.96 5.83 -8.15
C THR A 112 -2.20 6.59 -8.62
N LYS A 113 -2.09 7.88 -8.98
CA LYS A 113 -3.21 8.64 -9.59
C LYS A 113 -3.79 7.92 -10.82
N ARG A 114 -2.92 7.50 -11.75
CA ARG A 114 -3.32 6.71 -12.94
C ARG A 114 -3.83 5.32 -12.58
N GLY A 115 -3.26 4.70 -11.55
CA GLY A 115 -3.67 3.39 -11.05
C GLY A 115 -5.10 3.39 -10.52
N ILE A 116 -5.47 4.41 -9.74
CA ILE A 116 -6.82 4.59 -9.20
C ILE A 116 -7.85 4.76 -10.31
N GLU A 117 -7.57 5.55 -11.36
CA GLU A 117 -8.46 5.66 -12.52
C GLU A 117 -8.72 4.30 -13.19
N THR A 118 -7.69 3.45 -13.26
CA THR A 118 -7.80 2.10 -13.81
C THR A 118 -8.65 1.20 -12.91
N ILE A 119 -8.46 1.29 -11.58
CA ILE A 119 -9.28 0.57 -10.60
C ILE A 119 -10.73 1.00 -10.68
N ARG A 120 -11.02 2.30 -10.82
CA ARG A 120 -12.39 2.82 -10.96
C ARG A 120 -13.10 2.20 -12.16
N LYS A 121 -12.42 2.10 -13.31
CA LYS A 121 -12.99 1.49 -14.53
C LYS A 121 -13.18 -0.02 -14.42
N GLY A 122 -12.29 -0.71 -13.69
CA GLY A 122 -12.30 -2.16 -13.51
C GLY A 122 -12.86 -2.62 -12.17
N ALA A 123 -13.60 -1.76 -11.46
CA ALA A 123 -13.94 -1.98 -10.06
C ALA A 123 -14.83 -3.23 -9.88
N LYS A 124 -14.56 -3.99 -8.81
CA LYS A 124 -15.33 -5.18 -8.43
C LYS A 124 -15.66 -5.14 -6.94
N GLY A 125 -16.69 -5.87 -6.54
CA GLY A 125 -17.07 -6.03 -5.13
C GLY A 125 -17.33 -4.70 -4.41
N LYS A 126 -16.76 -4.53 -3.22
CA LYS A 126 -16.91 -3.32 -2.39
C LYS A 126 -16.42 -2.05 -3.10
N VAL A 127 -15.33 -2.14 -3.87
CA VAL A 127 -14.78 -0.99 -4.59
C VAL A 127 -15.76 -0.46 -5.63
N LYS A 128 -16.45 -1.35 -6.35
CA LYS A 128 -17.45 -0.97 -7.35
C LYS A 128 -18.60 -0.18 -6.72
N LYS A 129 -19.13 -0.71 -5.62
CA LYS A 129 -20.19 -0.08 -4.83
C LYS A 129 -19.81 1.34 -4.37
N VAL A 130 -18.61 1.50 -3.81
CA VAL A 130 -18.10 2.82 -3.40
C VAL A 130 -17.95 3.77 -4.60
N VAL A 131 -17.39 3.29 -5.71
CA VAL A 131 -17.22 4.13 -6.91
C VAL A 131 -18.55 4.56 -7.52
N GLU A 132 -19.57 3.69 -7.52
CA GLU A 132 -20.91 3.97 -8.07
C GLU A 132 -21.73 4.89 -7.14
N ASP A 133 -21.77 4.62 -5.84
CA ASP A 133 -22.68 5.31 -4.91
C ASP A 133 -22.03 6.50 -4.19
N VAL A 134 -20.71 6.47 -3.96
CA VAL A 134 -19.97 7.56 -3.29
C VAL A 134 -19.21 8.43 -4.30
N GLY A 135 -18.82 7.87 -5.45
CA GLY A 135 -18.26 8.60 -6.58
C GLY A 135 -16.73 8.79 -6.56
N ASP A 136 -16.04 8.46 -5.46
CA ASP A 136 -14.58 8.62 -5.38
C ASP A 136 -13.89 7.60 -4.47
N ILE A 137 -12.61 7.36 -4.75
CA ILE A 137 -11.71 6.56 -3.90
C ILE A 137 -10.77 7.54 -3.18
N PRO A 138 -10.88 7.73 -1.86
CA PRO A 138 -10.13 8.76 -1.15
C PRO A 138 -8.63 8.44 -1.18
N ILE A 139 -7.87 9.29 -1.87
CA ILE A 139 -6.42 9.26 -1.84
C ILE A 139 -5.87 10.68 -1.83
N THR A 140 -4.87 10.93 -1.00
CA THR A 140 -4.19 12.23 -0.97
C THR A 140 -2.68 12.04 -0.85
N PHE A 141 -1.95 13.04 -1.33
CA PHE A 141 -0.50 13.06 -1.35
C PHE A 141 -0.03 14.29 -0.56
N LEU A 142 0.83 14.05 0.41
CA LEU A 142 1.39 15.05 1.30
C LEU A 142 2.91 15.02 1.19
N GLU A 143 3.49 16.18 0.94
CA GLU A 143 4.92 16.38 1.09
C GLU A 143 5.22 17.11 2.37
N SER A 144 6.26 16.66 3.06
CA SER A 144 6.78 17.34 4.24
C SER A 144 8.23 17.76 3.99
N ASP A 145 8.52 19.03 4.15
CA ASP A 145 9.86 19.65 4.12
C ASP A 145 10.37 19.99 5.53
N GLY A 146 9.62 19.62 6.57
CA GLY A 146 9.90 19.95 7.97
C GLY A 146 9.33 21.29 8.44
N ASN A 147 8.76 22.10 7.54
CA ASN A 147 8.06 23.33 7.91
C ASN A 147 6.58 23.05 8.26
N PRO A 148 5.90 23.98 8.96
CA PRO A 148 4.45 23.93 9.14
C PRO A 148 3.73 23.83 7.79
N PHE A 149 2.66 23.02 7.74
CA PHE A 149 1.86 22.89 6.54
C PHE A 149 1.17 24.21 6.18
N THR A 150 1.08 24.49 4.88
CA THR A 150 0.37 25.67 4.39
C THR A 150 -1.15 25.49 4.57
N PRO A 151 -1.94 26.57 4.65
CA PRO A 151 -3.40 26.47 4.72
C PRO A 151 -4.02 25.67 3.57
N ILE A 152 -3.38 25.67 2.40
CA ILE A 152 -3.78 24.87 1.24
C ILE A 152 -3.63 23.36 1.53
N MET A 153 -2.53 22.97 2.18
CA MET A 153 -2.30 21.58 2.55
C MET A 153 -3.26 21.13 3.66
N GLU A 154 -3.52 21.99 4.64
CA GLU A 154 -4.51 21.74 5.69
C GLU A 154 -5.91 21.52 5.09
N THR A 155 -6.34 22.43 4.21
CA THR A 155 -7.63 22.31 3.50
C THR A 155 -7.73 20.99 2.71
N ARG A 156 -6.62 20.54 2.09
CA ARG A 156 -6.59 19.26 1.37
C ARG A 156 -6.76 18.07 2.31
N ILE A 157 -6.13 18.12 3.49
CA ILE A 157 -6.28 17.08 4.52
C ILE A 157 -7.73 17.05 5.01
N GLU A 158 -8.34 18.20 5.29
CA GLU A 158 -9.74 18.30 5.70
C GLU A 158 -10.70 17.73 4.64
N ALA A 159 -10.51 18.10 3.37
CA ALA A 159 -11.29 17.57 2.27
C ALA A 159 -11.16 16.04 2.17
N PHE A 160 -9.94 15.51 2.29
CA PHE A 160 -9.68 14.07 2.32
C PHE A 160 -10.40 13.39 3.49
N MET A 161 -10.36 13.96 4.70
CA MET A 161 -11.08 13.43 5.86
C MET A 161 -12.59 13.38 5.64
N VAL A 162 -13.16 14.39 4.97
CA VAL A 162 -14.59 14.39 4.61
C VAL A 162 -14.91 13.27 3.61
N GLN A 163 -14.05 13.05 2.61
CA GLN A 163 -14.20 11.93 1.65
C GLN A 163 -14.15 10.57 2.37
N VAL A 164 -13.16 10.36 3.24
CA VAL A 164 -13.03 9.13 4.04
C VAL A 164 -14.27 8.90 4.92
N LYS A 165 -14.76 9.93 5.61
CA LYS A 165 -15.98 9.82 6.43
C LYS A 165 -17.23 9.49 5.59
N ARG A 166 -17.30 9.89 4.32
CA ARG A 166 -18.39 9.51 3.41
C ARG A 166 -18.30 8.04 3.04
N VAL A 167 -17.11 7.57 2.65
CA VAL A 167 -16.87 6.15 2.35
C VAL A 167 -17.19 5.26 3.55
N ARG A 168 -16.68 5.59 4.74
CA ARG A 168 -16.95 4.81 5.97
C ARG A 168 -18.45 4.74 6.29
N ARG A 169 -19.18 5.85 6.20
CA ARG A 169 -20.63 5.88 6.43
C ARG A 169 -21.37 4.98 5.46
N TYR A 170 -21.00 5.03 4.18
CA TYR A 170 -21.58 4.17 3.16
C TYR A 170 -21.27 2.68 3.42
N LEU A 171 -20.02 2.33 3.70
CA LEU A 171 -19.62 0.95 4.00
C LEU A 171 -20.33 0.39 5.24
N ASN A 172 -20.53 1.22 6.27
CA ASN A 172 -21.31 0.83 7.46
C ASN A 172 -22.79 0.61 7.15
N SER A 173 -23.35 1.26 6.14
CA SER A 173 -24.76 1.06 5.73
C SER A 173 -24.98 -0.22 4.91
N LEU A 174 -23.90 -0.83 4.42
CA LEU A 174 -23.93 -2.10 3.67
C LEU A 174 -23.79 -3.35 4.55
N ASN A 175 -23.39 -3.18 5.82
CA ASN A 175 -23.25 -4.24 6.81
C ASN A 175 -24.48 -4.27 7.72
#